data_AF-A0A562C714-F1
#
_entry.id   AF-A0A562C714-F1
#
_cell.length_a   1.000
_cell.length_b   1.000
_cell.length_c   1.000
_cell.angle_alpha   90.00
_cell.angle_beta   90.00
_cell.angle_gamma   90.00
#
_symmetry.space_group_name_H-M   'P 1'
#
loop_
_entity.id
_entity.type
_entity.pdbx_description
1 polymer ?
#
loop_
_entity_poly.entity_id
_entity_poly.type
_entity_poly.pdbx_seq_one_letter_code
_entity_poly.pdbx_strand_id
1 'polypeptide(L)'
;MRGWYRLYEDYSHDHGIVSQPALHDASVLQGRPIETTGLPPLEFELDAPDDAWLPHFMTGGTVLASDAFIATLRAAGADNFQSFRARLSIRGSGAVRHDYQLFNVLGQRGPGAADAPPPGAGAVHMFRRAGIPADLVVDDVVRDALAAHRPPGGWGVILEALD
;
A
#
# COMPACT_ATOMS: atom_id res chain seq x y z
N MET A 1 -10.96 20.86 11.83
CA MET A 1 -10.08 19.81 12.38
C MET A 1 -9.84 18.80 11.27
N ARG A 2 -8.62 18.27 11.15
CA ARG A 2 -8.28 17.24 10.17
C ARG A 2 -8.62 15.88 10.78
N GLY A 3 -9.56 15.16 10.17
CA GLY A 3 -9.91 13.80 10.52
C GLY A 3 -8.84 12.82 10.08
N TRP A 4 -8.69 11.73 10.83
CA TRP A 4 -7.79 10.64 10.50
C TRP A 4 -8.59 9.36 10.34
N TYR A 5 -8.15 8.52 9.41
CA TYR A 5 -8.80 7.27 9.06
C TYR A 5 -7.76 6.17 9.06
N ARG A 6 -8.16 5.01 9.55
CA ARG A 6 -7.48 3.77 9.29
C ARG A 6 -7.87 3.31 7.88
N LEU A 7 -6.87 3.04 7.06
CA LEU A 7 -7.02 2.39 5.76
C LEU A 7 -6.39 1.00 5.85
N TYR A 8 -7.16 -0.03 5.52
CA TYR A 8 -6.69 -1.42 5.53
C TYR A 8 -7.32 -2.19 4.38
N GLU A 9 -6.74 -3.33 4.03
CA GLU A 9 -7.23 -4.19 2.95
C GLU A 9 -8.64 -4.73 3.27
N ASP A 10 -9.49 -4.76 2.24
CA ASP A 10 -10.74 -5.49 2.30
C ASP A 10 -10.50 -6.98 2.02
N TYR A 11 -10.29 -7.75 3.09
CA TYR A 11 -9.98 -9.19 3.02
C TYR A 11 -11.10 -10.04 2.39
N SER A 12 -12.28 -9.50 2.11
CA SER A 12 -13.32 -10.23 1.37
C SER A 12 -12.92 -10.57 -0.08
N HIS A 13 -11.90 -9.90 -0.60
CA HIS A 13 -11.35 -10.12 -1.96
C HIS A 13 -9.87 -10.50 -1.92
N ASP A 14 -9.39 -11.04 -0.81
CA ASP A 14 -8.00 -11.47 -0.67
C ASP A 14 -7.74 -12.71 -1.55
N HIS A 15 -6.87 -12.54 -2.54
CA HIS A 15 -6.40 -13.63 -3.41
C HIS A 15 -5.08 -14.25 -2.93
N GLY A 16 -4.52 -13.77 -1.81
CA GLY A 16 -3.33 -14.30 -1.16
C GLY A 16 -2.05 -14.14 -1.96
N ILE A 17 -1.04 -13.51 -1.37
CA ILE A 17 0.33 -13.53 -1.90
C ILE A 17 0.97 -14.87 -1.49
N VAL A 18 1.14 -15.77 -2.46
CA VAL A 18 1.60 -17.14 -2.24
C VAL A 18 3.06 -17.37 -2.57
N SER A 19 3.69 -16.43 -3.26
CA SER A 19 5.15 -16.34 -3.41
C SER A 19 5.57 -14.87 -3.47
N GLN A 20 6.70 -14.56 -2.82
CA GLN A 20 7.28 -13.22 -2.78
C GLN A 20 8.81 -13.30 -2.80
N PRO A 21 9.51 -12.29 -3.31
CA PRO A 21 10.96 -12.30 -3.32
C PRO A 21 11.50 -12.17 -1.90
N ALA A 22 12.69 -12.71 -1.65
CA ALA A 22 13.41 -12.49 -0.40
C ALA A 22 13.93 -11.05 -0.36
N LEU A 23 13.14 -10.15 0.25
CA LEU A 23 13.57 -8.80 0.55
C LEU A 23 14.61 -8.83 1.68
N HIS A 24 15.59 -7.93 1.66
CA HIS A 24 16.56 -7.76 2.75
C HIS A 24 15.85 -7.41 4.07
N ASP A 25 16.58 -7.37 5.19
CA ASP A 25 16.07 -7.20 6.57
C ASP A 25 15.08 -6.01 6.77
N ALA A 26 15.05 -5.04 5.86
CA ALA A 26 14.07 -3.96 5.84
C ALA A 26 12.74 -4.38 5.18
N SER A 27 11.69 -4.52 5.97
CA SER A 27 10.32 -4.75 5.48
C SER A 27 9.62 -3.42 5.16
N VAL A 28 8.83 -3.41 4.06
CA VAL A 28 7.92 -2.30 3.68
C VAL A 28 6.89 -1.93 4.75
N LEU A 29 6.75 -2.77 5.78
CA LEU A 29 5.85 -2.60 6.90
C LEU A 29 6.46 -1.73 8.02
N GLN A 30 7.78 -1.55 8.05
CA GLN A 30 8.46 -0.87 9.17
C GLN A 30 8.37 0.66 9.14
N GLY A 31 7.82 1.26 8.07
CA GLY A 31 7.75 2.71 7.94
C GLY A 31 9.11 3.37 7.68
N ARG A 32 10.12 2.58 7.27
CA ARG A 32 11.49 3.05 7.04
C ARG A 32 11.83 3.01 5.55
N PRO A 33 12.74 3.88 5.08
CA PRO A 33 13.24 3.80 3.72
C PRO A 33 13.84 2.43 3.42
N ILE A 34 13.59 1.93 2.22
CA ILE A 34 14.23 0.76 1.64
C ILE A 34 15.35 1.26 0.71
N GLU A 35 16.54 0.71 0.91
CA GLU A 35 17.68 0.89 0.02
C GLU A 35 17.40 0.20 -1.31
N THR A 36 17.48 0.94 -2.41
CA THR A 36 17.21 0.41 -3.75
C THR A 36 18.36 -0.45 -4.27
N THR A 37 19.57 -0.19 -3.77
CA THR A 37 20.78 -0.92 -4.17
C THR A 37 20.70 -2.35 -3.67
N GLY A 38 20.66 -3.29 -4.62
CA GLY A 38 20.62 -4.72 -4.30
C GLY A 38 19.21 -5.30 -4.08
N LEU A 39 18.14 -4.56 -4.38
CA LEU A 39 16.80 -5.16 -4.42
C LEU A 39 16.76 -6.30 -5.46
N PRO A 40 16.25 -7.49 -5.12
CA PRO A 40 16.04 -8.55 -6.09
C PRO A 40 14.95 -8.15 -7.08
N PRO A 41 14.80 -8.88 -8.21
CA PRO A 41 13.62 -8.79 -9.05
C PRO A 41 12.35 -8.93 -8.20
N LEU A 42 11.45 -7.95 -8.33
CA LEU A 42 10.23 -7.87 -7.53
C LEU A 42 9.12 -8.72 -8.15
N GLU A 43 9.28 -10.03 -8.07
CA GLU A 43 8.37 -11.03 -8.64
C GLU A 43 7.49 -11.65 -7.56
N PHE A 44 6.17 -11.50 -7.69
CA PHE A 44 5.17 -12.00 -6.77
C PHE A 44 4.22 -12.95 -7.48
N GLU A 45 3.69 -13.93 -6.74
CA GLU A 45 2.65 -14.84 -7.23
C GLU A 45 1.40 -14.74 -6.35
N LEU A 46 0.23 -14.67 -6.99
CA LEU A 46 -1.09 -14.70 -6.35
C LEU A 46 -1.83 -16.00 -6.61
N ASP A 47 -2.71 -16.36 -5.68
CA ASP A 47 -3.69 -17.43 -5.84
C ASP A 47 -5.07 -16.85 -6.21
N ALA A 48 -5.17 -16.32 -7.43
CA ALA A 48 -6.38 -15.70 -7.97
C ALA A 48 -6.90 -16.45 -9.22
N PRO A 49 -8.18 -16.34 -9.57
CA PRO A 49 -8.66 -16.66 -10.91
C PRO A 49 -8.10 -15.69 -11.98
N ASP A 50 -7.91 -16.16 -13.21
CA ASP A 50 -7.25 -15.40 -14.30
C ASP A 50 -7.91 -14.06 -14.66
N ASP A 51 -9.23 -14.06 -14.63
CA ASP A 51 -10.08 -12.91 -14.94
C ASP A 51 -10.67 -12.26 -13.68
N ALA A 52 -10.18 -12.63 -12.50
CA ALA A 52 -10.63 -11.99 -11.28
C ALA A 52 -10.21 -10.53 -11.25
N TRP A 53 -11.11 -9.69 -10.77
CA TRP A 53 -10.74 -8.37 -10.31
C TRP A 53 -9.76 -8.53 -9.13
N LEU A 54 -8.65 -7.79 -9.18
CA LEU A 54 -7.64 -7.78 -8.13
C LEU A 54 -7.77 -6.49 -7.29
N PRO A 55 -7.64 -6.56 -5.96
CA PRO A 55 -7.57 -5.38 -5.12
C PRO A 55 -6.47 -4.42 -5.55
N HIS A 56 -6.73 -3.12 -5.49
CA HIS A 56 -5.73 -2.10 -5.84
C HIS A 56 -4.71 -1.86 -4.72
N PHE A 57 -4.94 -2.43 -3.54
CA PHE A 57 -4.08 -2.46 -2.37
C PHE A 57 -4.18 -3.85 -1.75
N MET A 58 -3.05 -4.56 -1.65
CA MET A 58 -2.98 -5.93 -1.12
C MET A 58 -1.91 -6.02 -0.03
N THR A 59 -2.21 -6.77 1.02
CA THR A 59 -1.31 -7.07 2.12
C THR A 59 -1.08 -8.58 2.22
N GLY A 60 -0.05 -9.01 2.97
CA GLY A 60 0.28 -10.43 3.09
C GLY A 60 1.79 -10.65 3.26
N GLY A 61 2.33 -10.20 4.40
CA GLY A 61 3.79 -10.17 4.63
C GLY A 61 4.55 -9.09 3.88
N THR A 62 3.89 -8.45 2.90
CA THR A 62 4.35 -7.29 2.13
C THR A 62 3.17 -6.35 1.86
N VAL A 63 3.37 -5.31 1.04
CA VAL A 63 2.31 -4.43 0.55
C VAL A 63 2.51 -4.16 -0.93
N LEU A 64 1.49 -4.49 -1.72
CA LEU A 64 1.42 -4.19 -3.14
C LEU A 64 0.31 -3.17 -3.39
N ALA A 65 0.56 -2.21 -4.26
CA ALA A 65 -0.44 -1.25 -4.71
C ALA A 65 -0.40 -1.11 -6.23
N SER A 66 -1.58 -0.97 -6.84
CA SER A 66 -1.69 -0.71 -8.27
C SER A 66 -1.17 0.67 -8.65
N ASP A 67 -0.80 0.83 -9.92
CA ASP A 67 -0.39 2.12 -10.50
C ASP A 67 -1.47 3.19 -10.33
N ALA A 68 -2.75 2.81 -10.48
CA ALA A 68 -3.89 3.72 -10.33
C ALA A 68 -4.02 4.24 -8.88
N PHE A 69 -3.83 3.36 -7.89
CA PHE A 69 -3.86 3.73 -6.48
C PHE A 69 -2.72 4.70 -6.15
N ILE A 70 -1.51 4.37 -6.57
CA ILE A 70 -0.31 5.22 -6.37
C ILE A 70 -0.48 6.58 -7.05
N ALA A 71 -0.98 6.62 -8.28
CA ALA A 71 -1.22 7.86 -9.01
C ALA A 71 -2.24 8.75 -8.28
N THR A 72 -3.29 8.15 -7.73
CA THR A 72 -4.31 8.86 -6.94
C THR A 72 -3.71 9.47 -5.68
N LEU A 73 -2.86 8.73 -4.96
CA LEU A 73 -2.16 9.24 -3.78
C LEU A 73 -1.22 10.40 -4.11
N ARG A 74 -0.43 10.29 -5.19
CA ARG A 74 0.46 11.38 -5.63
C ARG A 74 -0.32 12.63 -6.03
N ALA A 75 -1.43 12.46 -6.76
CA ALA A 75 -2.29 13.58 -7.15
C ALA A 75 -2.92 14.29 -5.94
N ALA A 76 -3.13 13.56 -4.84
CA ALA A 76 -3.60 14.10 -3.56
C ALA A 76 -2.50 14.82 -2.76
N GLY A 77 -1.25 14.81 -3.23
CA GLY A 77 -0.10 15.39 -2.52
C GLY A 77 0.54 14.47 -1.48
N ALA A 78 0.15 13.20 -1.41
CA ALA A 78 0.87 12.23 -0.60
C ALA A 78 2.18 11.84 -1.30
N ASP A 79 3.31 12.21 -0.71
CA ASP A 79 4.65 12.00 -1.25
C ASP A 79 5.55 11.14 -0.34
N ASN A 80 5.07 10.80 0.86
CA ASN A 80 5.84 10.12 1.89
C ASN A 80 5.87 8.59 1.70
N PHE A 81 6.12 8.12 0.48
CA PHE A 81 6.25 6.71 0.19
C PHE A 81 7.28 6.43 -0.91
N GLN A 82 7.84 5.24 -0.89
CA GLN A 82 8.59 4.67 -2.00
C GLN A 82 7.73 3.65 -2.73
N SER A 83 7.88 3.58 -4.05
CA SER A 83 7.22 2.56 -4.86
C SER A 83 8.16 1.98 -5.89
N PHE A 84 8.12 0.66 -6.06
CA PHE A 84 9.02 -0.08 -6.95
C PHE A 84 8.22 -1.03 -7.82
N ARG A 85 8.46 -1.02 -9.14
CA ARG A 85 7.69 -1.84 -10.08
C ARG A 85 7.77 -3.32 -9.73
N ALA A 86 6.62 -3.97 -9.63
CA ALA A 86 6.50 -5.39 -9.37
C ALA A 86 5.98 -6.12 -10.61
N ARG A 87 6.38 -7.39 -10.75
CA ARG A 87 5.78 -8.34 -11.69
C ARG A 87 4.90 -9.28 -10.87
N LEU A 88 3.62 -9.32 -11.19
CA LEU A 88 2.64 -10.09 -10.43
C LEU A 88 2.08 -11.19 -11.33
N SER A 89 2.37 -12.45 -11.03
CA SER A 89 1.83 -13.60 -11.77
C SER A 89 0.69 -14.29 -11.04
N ILE A 90 -0.23 -14.87 -11.79
CA ILE A 90 -1.29 -15.71 -11.27
C ILE A 90 -0.86 -17.17 -11.31
N ARG A 91 -0.98 -17.86 -10.17
CA ARG A 91 -0.60 -19.27 -10.02
C ARG A 91 -1.39 -20.13 -11.00
N GLY A 92 -0.70 -21.00 -11.72
CA GLY A 92 -1.31 -22.04 -12.55
C GLY A 92 -1.79 -21.61 -13.94
N SER A 93 -1.95 -20.31 -14.21
CA SER A 93 -2.38 -19.83 -15.54
C SER A 93 -1.30 -19.15 -16.37
N GLY A 94 -0.25 -18.66 -15.73
CA GLY A 94 0.79 -17.89 -16.40
C GLY A 94 0.35 -16.48 -16.79
N ALA A 95 -0.82 -16.01 -16.35
CA ALA A 95 -1.21 -14.62 -16.49
C ALA A 95 -0.28 -13.72 -15.66
N VAL A 96 0.09 -12.56 -16.23
CA VAL A 96 1.02 -11.62 -15.60
C VAL A 96 0.44 -10.21 -15.66
N ARG A 97 0.59 -9.49 -14.56
CA ARG A 97 0.24 -8.09 -14.37
C ARG A 97 1.51 -7.27 -14.12
N HIS A 98 1.53 -6.05 -14.66
CA HIS A 98 2.70 -5.15 -14.67
C HIS A 98 2.39 -3.75 -14.17
N ASP A 99 1.16 -3.57 -13.69
CA ASP A 99 0.51 -2.37 -13.20
C ASP A 99 0.44 -2.35 -11.67
N TYR A 100 1.33 -3.10 -11.01
CA TYR A 100 1.49 -3.14 -9.56
C TYR A 100 2.90 -2.79 -9.13
N GLN A 101 3.01 -2.25 -7.93
CA GLN A 101 4.28 -1.85 -7.32
C GLN A 101 4.36 -2.34 -5.88
N LEU A 102 5.56 -2.70 -5.44
CA LEU A 102 5.90 -2.81 -4.04
C LEU A 102 5.78 -1.43 -3.40
N PHE A 103 4.95 -1.30 -2.37
CA PHE A 103 4.53 -0.02 -1.82
C PHE A 103 4.97 0.15 -0.36
N ASN A 104 5.85 1.13 -0.12
CA ASN A 104 6.45 1.40 1.19
C ASN A 104 6.08 2.81 1.67
N VAL A 105 5.13 2.91 2.60
CA VAL A 105 4.82 4.17 3.28
C VAL A 105 5.87 4.48 4.33
N LEU A 106 6.37 5.71 4.36
CA LEU A 106 7.39 6.18 5.30
C LEU A 106 6.74 6.87 6.50
N GLY A 107 7.33 6.64 7.68
CA GLY A 107 6.82 7.13 8.95
C GLY A 107 5.79 6.18 9.57
N GLN A 108 5.71 6.22 10.89
CA GLN A 108 4.73 5.47 11.67
C GLN A 108 3.83 6.43 12.44
N ARG A 109 2.70 5.93 12.93
CA ARG A 109 1.84 6.67 13.84
C ARG A 109 1.19 5.71 14.82
N GLY A 110 1.45 5.94 16.11
CA GLY A 110 0.87 5.17 17.20
C GLY A 110 -0.28 5.87 17.92
N PRO A 111 -0.95 5.14 18.83
CA PRO A 111 -1.90 5.75 19.75
C PRO A 111 -1.17 6.74 20.66
N GLY A 112 -1.51 8.03 20.55
CA GLY A 112 -1.04 9.08 21.45
C GLY A 112 0.19 9.90 21.03
N ALA A 113 0.85 9.59 19.90
CA ALA A 113 1.93 10.42 19.37
C ALA A 113 2.03 10.33 17.85
N ALA A 114 2.20 11.47 17.19
CA ALA A 114 2.68 11.51 15.81
C ALA A 114 4.17 11.16 15.84
N ASP A 115 4.59 10.03 15.27
CA ASP A 115 6.00 9.92 14.93
C ASP A 115 6.29 11.00 13.89
N ALA A 116 7.36 11.75 14.12
CA ALA A 116 7.69 12.88 13.28
C ALA A 116 7.88 12.40 11.84
N PRO A 117 7.29 13.10 10.84
CA PRO A 117 7.54 12.76 9.45
C PRO A 117 9.05 12.83 9.17
N PRO A 118 9.57 12.01 8.23
CA PRO A 118 10.97 12.07 7.87
C PRO A 118 11.35 13.51 7.48
N PRO A 119 12.53 13.99 7.87
CA PRO A 119 12.95 15.37 7.62
C PRO A 119 12.90 15.69 6.12
N GLY A 120 12.24 16.79 5.76
CA GLY A 120 12.06 17.25 4.37
C GLY A 120 10.73 16.85 3.71
N ALA A 121 9.87 16.08 4.37
CA ALA A 121 8.52 15.82 3.87
C ALA A 121 7.64 17.07 3.95
N GLY A 122 6.78 17.28 2.95
CA GLY A 122 5.75 18.32 2.98
C GLY A 122 4.67 18.06 4.04
N ALA A 123 3.46 18.54 3.81
CA ALA A 123 2.33 18.11 4.63
C ALA A 123 2.16 16.59 4.49
N VAL A 124 2.34 15.84 5.59
CA VAL A 124 2.24 14.38 5.53
C VAL A 124 0.78 13.94 5.66
N HIS A 125 0.38 13.08 4.74
CA HIS A 125 -1.01 12.69 4.50
C HIS A 125 -1.31 11.24 4.88
N MET A 126 -0.28 10.45 5.14
CA MET A 126 -0.35 9.00 5.27
C MET A 126 0.76 8.52 6.20
N PHE A 127 0.54 7.47 6.99
CA PHE A 127 1.53 6.87 7.88
C PHE A 127 1.28 5.37 7.97
N ARG A 128 2.30 4.60 8.36
CA ARG A 128 2.08 3.22 8.84
C ARG A 128 1.45 3.26 10.23
N ARG A 129 0.44 2.42 10.49
CA ARG A 129 -0.14 2.30 11.83
C ARG A 129 0.81 1.52 12.74
N ALA A 130 1.20 2.11 13.88
CA ALA A 130 1.98 1.38 14.87
C ALA A 130 1.12 0.26 15.49
N GLY A 131 1.73 -0.91 15.71
CA GLY A 131 1.04 -2.10 16.25
C GLY A 131 0.31 -2.96 15.22
N ILE A 132 -0.16 -2.37 14.10
CA ILE A 132 -0.70 -3.12 12.95
C ILE A 132 -0.06 -2.58 11.66
N PRO A 133 1.19 -2.98 11.36
CA PRO A 133 1.99 -2.37 10.29
C PRO A 133 1.44 -2.51 8.86
N ALA A 134 0.54 -3.48 8.63
CA ALA A 134 -0.15 -3.63 7.34
C ALA A 134 -1.13 -2.47 7.09
N ASP A 135 -1.69 -1.89 8.16
CA ASP A 135 -2.64 -0.79 8.09
C ASP A 135 -1.93 0.55 7.88
N LEU A 136 -2.65 1.45 7.24
CA LEU A 136 -2.26 2.85 7.08
C LEU A 136 -3.15 3.75 7.94
N VAL A 137 -2.59 4.88 8.36
CA VAL A 137 -3.33 6.01 8.92
C VAL A 137 -3.26 7.13 7.90
N VAL A 138 -4.40 7.55 7.37
CA VAL A 138 -4.52 8.56 6.32
C VAL A 138 -5.43 9.70 6.78
N ASP A 139 -5.28 10.89 6.23
CA ASP A 139 -6.17 12.01 6.55
C ASP A 139 -7.30 12.22 5.54
N ASP A 140 -8.16 13.22 5.79
CA ASP A 140 -9.26 13.62 4.92
C ASP A 140 -8.85 13.83 3.45
N VAL A 141 -7.67 14.39 3.17
CA VAL A 141 -7.20 14.63 1.79
C VAL A 141 -7.06 13.33 1.01
N VAL A 142 -6.46 12.31 1.62
CA VAL A 142 -6.32 10.98 0.98
C VAL A 142 -7.68 10.30 0.88
N ARG A 143 -8.49 10.35 1.95
CA ARG A 143 -9.86 9.81 1.95
C ARG A 143 -10.66 10.38 0.79
N ASP A 144 -10.65 11.69 0.62
CA ASP A 144 -11.43 12.39 -0.40
C ASP A 144 -10.90 12.11 -1.80
N ALA A 145 -9.59 12.03 -1.98
CA ALA A 145 -8.99 11.66 -3.24
C ALA A 145 -9.39 10.24 -3.68
N LEU A 146 -9.35 9.27 -2.76
CA LEU A 146 -9.79 7.90 -3.02
C LEU A 146 -11.29 7.84 -3.31
N ALA A 147 -12.12 8.60 -2.59
CA ALA A 147 -13.56 8.65 -2.84
C ALA A 147 -13.88 9.25 -4.23
N ALA A 148 -13.21 10.34 -4.61
CA ALA A 148 -13.44 11.05 -5.87
C ALA A 148 -13.00 10.25 -7.11
N HIS A 149 -11.99 9.39 -6.98
CA HIS A 149 -11.41 8.63 -8.10
C HIS A 149 -11.70 7.13 -8.02
N ARG A 150 -12.74 6.74 -7.29
CA ARG A 150 -13.08 5.33 -7.06
C ARG A 150 -13.26 4.57 -8.39
N PRO A 151 -12.45 3.53 -8.68
CA PRO A 151 -12.58 2.75 -9.90
C PRO A 151 -13.80 1.82 -9.83
N PRO A 152 -14.25 1.27 -10.98
CA PRO A 152 -15.20 0.16 -11.00
C PRO A 152 -14.65 -1.02 -10.17
N GLY A 153 -15.47 -1.58 -9.27
CA GLY A 153 -15.03 -2.59 -8.28
C GLY A 153 -14.48 -2.01 -6.98
N GLY A 154 -14.15 -0.72 -6.93
CA GLY A 154 -13.58 -0.06 -5.75
C GLY A 154 -12.07 -0.29 -5.61
N TRP A 155 -11.50 0.15 -4.50
CA TRP A 155 -10.05 0.09 -4.27
C TRP A 155 -9.59 -1.21 -3.59
N GLY A 156 -10.50 -2.03 -3.07
CA GLY A 156 -10.15 -3.16 -2.20
C GLY A 156 -9.59 -2.73 -0.84
N VAL A 157 -10.03 -1.56 -0.34
CA VAL A 157 -9.68 -1.05 0.98
C VAL A 157 -10.93 -0.66 1.74
N ILE A 158 -10.83 -0.73 3.07
CA ILE A 158 -11.81 -0.19 4.00
C ILE A 158 -11.20 1.06 4.66
N LEU A 159 -12.04 2.09 4.82
CA LEU A 159 -11.71 3.32 5.53
C LEU A 159 -12.56 3.43 6.79
N GLU A 160 -11.93 3.47 7.95
CA GLU A 160 -12.56 3.57 9.27
C GLU A 160 -12.08 4.84 9.96
N ALA A 161 -12.98 5.68 10.43
CA ALA A 161 -12.60 6.90 11.16
C ALA A 161 -11.87 6.53 12.46
N LEU A 162 -10.79 7.26 12.76
CA LEU A 162 -10.10 7.19 14.03
C LEU A 162 -10.60 8.35 14.91
N ASP A 163 -11.21 8.00 16.04
CA ASP A 163 -11.67 8.95 17.07
C ASP A 163 -10.49 9.72 17.72
#